data_AF-A0A9E3P1Q3-F1
#
_entry.id   AF-A0A9E3P1Q3-F1
#
_cell.length_a   1.000
_cell.length_b   1.000
_cell.length_c   1.000
_cell.angle_alpha   90.00
_cell.angle_beta   90.00
_cell.angle_gamma   90.00
#
_symmetry.space_group_name_H-M   'P 1'
#
loop_
_entity.id
_entity.type
_entity.pdbx_description
1 polymer ?
#
loop_
_entity_poly.entity_id
_entity_poly.type
_entity_poly.pdbx_seq_one_letter_code
_entity_poly.pdbx_strand_id
1 'polypeptide(L)'
;MKSLLLTAPLAAALAAVAVLTLLAPACSSYNATGPAPCEDAKCAPGNKCLPYGGETRCRKTCTSNTEPATSCPFGFTCLADGGATFCVKDTPSTVPATCTKAPDGDQRTLCGPNEKMTAYLCTPEDPPYGCLQGKSGSFCCPEEITKAPKGQWGAACPAPGGFEDNPECDTAQGFFCYGTEPTDGASYCTRFNCASDRNCAAGFTCQAVNVAPNVTTAQRTIREVHNVCVKRDYCASCTSDVDCPPLNGLPQRCTTDDDGKGFCAPTCQKSENCPFDAKCVDVGIGENTCYPRAGRCVGDGSLCSPCRSDADCGDDGACVQGQYTTEKSCAKKSAIPCKAGASPGTDFECPAAAGAPKPIVRCLGTVFDQVPLNYCHGLYAFGESADVGCWTPAR
;
A
#
# COMPACT_ATOMS: atom_id res chain seq x y z
N MET A 1 -28.97 27.46 57.69
CA MET A 1 -29.23 26.04 58.05
C MET A 1 -28.30 25.22 57.17
N LYS A 2 -27.08 24.88 57.60
CA LYS A 2 -26.71 23.64 58.32
C LYS A 2 -27.39 22.38 57.73
N SER A 3 -26.64 21.61 56.93
CA SER A 3 -26.44 20.14 57.06
C SER A 3 -25.77 19.58 55.80
N LEU A 4 -24.51 19.13 55.92
CA LEU A 4 -24.03 17.73 55.95
C LEU A 4 -23.82 17.14 54.53
N LEU A 5 -22.59 17.11 54.00
CA LEU A 5 -21.57 16.04 54.16
C LEU A 5 -22.13 14.62 53.98
N LEU A 6 -21.89 14.03 52.80
CA LEU A 6 -21.62 12.60 52.65
C LEU A 6 -20.57 12.40 51.54
N THR A 7 -19.34 12.12 51.96
CA THR A 7 -18.24 11.62 51.13
C THR A 7 -18.22 10.10 51.22
N ALA A 8 -18.19 9.41 50.08
CA ALA A 8 -17.84 7.99 49.99
C ALA A 8 -16.63 7.84 49.06
N PRO A 9 -15.57 7.10 49.42
CA PRO A 9 -14.45 6.85 48.53
C PRO A 9 -14.74 5.60 47.70
N LEU A 10 -14.77 5.76 46.37
CA LEU A 10 -14.73 4.62 45.44
C LEU A 10 -13.25 4.28 45.20
N ALA A 11 -12.76 3.24 45.88
CA ALA A 11 -11.52 2.58 45.52
C ALA A 11 -11.83 1.61 44.36
N ALA A 12 -11.35 1.92 43.15
CA ALA A 12 -11.41 1.02 42.01
C ALA A 12 -9.98 0.68 41.55
N ALA A 13 -9.75 -0.61 41.41
CA ALA A 13 -8.47 -1.28 41.20
C ALA A 13 -7.72 -0.80 39.95
N LEU A 14 -6.42 -0.55 40.11
CA LEU A 14 -5.46 -0.58 39.01
C LEU A 14 -5.24 -2.04 38.59
N ALA A 15 -5.81 -2.43 37.45
CA ALA A 15 -5.38 -3.61 36.72
C ALA A 15 -4.25 -3.20 35.77
N ALA A 16 -3.01 -3.58 36.12
CA ALA A 16 -1.86 -3.44 35.25
C ALA A 16 -1.99 -4.43 34.08
N VAL A 17 -2.42 -3.93 32.92
CA VAL A 17 -2.33 -4.66 31.65
C VAL A 17 -0.90 -4.52 31.15
N ALA A 18 -0.08 -5.53 31.43
CA ALA A 18 1.20 -5.70 30.77
C ALA A 18 0.94 -6.06 29.29
N VAL A 19 0.98 -5.04 28.43
CA VAL A 19 0.96 -5.21 26.98
C VAL A 19 2.28 -5.88 26.58
N LEU A 20 2.21 -7.19 26.34
CA LEU A 20 3.31 -7.98 25.81
C LEU A 20 3.49 -7.58 24.34
N THR A 21 4.45 -6.70 24.06
CA THR A 21 4.85 -6.33 22.71
C THR A 21 5.48 -7.55 22.02
N LEU A 22 4.69 -8.21 21.16
CA LEU A 22 5.15 -9.26 20.26
C LEU A 22 6.02 -8.64 19.16
N LEU A 23 7.29 -8.39 19.48
CA LEU A 23 8.31 -8.13 18.48
C LEU A 23 8.44 -9.37 17.59
N ALA A 24 8.27 -9.19 16.28
CA ALA A 24 8.48 -10.26 15.31
C ALA A 24 9.91 -10.82 15.48
N PRO A 25 10.09 -12.15 15.64
CA PRO A 25 11.41 -12.73 15.83
C PRO A 25 12.24 -12.52 14.56
N ALA A 26 13.34 -11.78 14.70
CA ALA A 26 14.34 -11.63 13.66
C ALA A 26 14.86 -13.03 13.24
N CYS A 27 14.96 -13.29 11.93
CA CYS A 27 15.20 -14.62 11.35
C CYS A 27 16.59 -15.23 11.59
N SER A 28 17.43 -14.61 12.41
CA SER A 28 18.71 -15.18 12.87
C SER A 28 19.12 -14.51 14.18
N SER A 29 18.75 -15.12 15.31
CA SER A 29 19.03 -14.56 16.65
C SER A 29 20.40 -14.96 17.21
N TYR A 30 21.19 -15.74 16.48
CA TYR A 30 22.51 -16.19 16.94
C TYR A 30 23.50 -16.30 15.78
N ASN A 31 24.39 -15.32 15.64
CA ASN A 31 25.62 -15.48 14.89
C ASN A 31 26.63 -16.13 15.84
N ALA A 32 26.74 -17.47 15.81
CA ALA A 32 27.82 -18.15 16.49
C ALA A 32 29.14 -17.77 15.79
N THR A 33 29.80 -16.72 16.25
CA THR A 33 31.20 -16.42 15.92
C THR A 33 32.09 -17.39 16.71
N GLY A 34 32.08 -18.66 16.31
CA GLY A 34 32.91 -19.71 16.88
C GLY A 34 32.49 -21.10 16.39
N PRO A 35 33.39 -22.11 16.43
CA PRO A 35 33.13 -23.47 15.94
C PRO A 35 32.16 -24.29 16.83
N ALA A 36 31.38 -23.64 17.69
CA ALA A 36 30.41 -24.34 18.52
C ALA A 36 29.26 -24.86 17.64
N PRO A 37 28.88 -26.14 17.77
CA PRO A 37 27.74 -26.68 17.03
C PRO A 37 26.48 -25.90 17.37
N CYS A 38 25.69 -25.58 16.35
CA CYS A 38 24.40 -24.93 16.53
C CYS A 38 23.42 -25.92 17.21
N GLU A 39 22.64 -25.43 18.17
CA GLU A 39 21.73 -26.23 19.01
C GLU A 39 20.33 -25.63 18.98
N ASP A 40 19.29 -26.45 18.74
CA ASP A 40 17.89 -26.01 18.66
C ASP A 40 17.44 -25.21 19.90
N ALA A 41 17.88 -25.63 21.09
CA ALA A 41 17.53 -24.99 22.35
C ALA A 41 18.05 -23.54 22.49
N LYS A 42 19.04 -23.15 21.67
CA LYS A 42 19.62 -21.80 21.64
C LYS A 42 19.00 -20.91 20.57
N CYS A 43 18.14 -21.47 19.71
CA CYS A 43 17.43 -20.71 18.70
C CYS A 43 16.24 -19.96 19.32
N ALA A 44 15.88 -18.80 18.74
CA ALA A 44 14.64 -18.11 19.11
C ALA A 44 13.42 -19.03 18.88
N PRO A 45 12.31 -18.86 19.64
CA PRO A 45 11.08 -19.60 19.42
C PRO A 45 10.62 -19.56 17.97
N GLY A 46 10.31 -20.73 17.39
CA GLY A 46 9.94 -20.87 15.97
C GLY A 46 11.11 -21.07 15.01
N ASN A 47 12.35 -21.05 15.50
CA ASN A 47 13.55 -21.34 14.71
C ASN A 47 14.13 -22.71 15.11
N LYS A 48 14.74 -23.40 14.14
CA LYS A 48 15.47 -24.65 14.35
C LYS A 48 16.86 -24.56 13.74
N CYS A 49 17.79 -25.32 14.30
CA CYS A 49 19.13 -25.45 13.79
C CYS A 49 19.14 -26.35 12.55
N LEU A 50 19.24 -25.76 11.37
CA LEU A 50 19.05 -26.45 10.10
C LEU A 50 20.25 -26.23 9.17
N PRO A 51 20.82 -27.31 8.58
CA PRO A 51 21.92 -27.22 7.63
C PRO A 51 21.41 -26.71 6.27
N TYR A 52 22.15 -25.79 5.65
CA TYR A 52 21.90 -25.36 4.27
C TYR A 52 23.16 -24.67 3.72
N GLY A 53 23.57 -25.03 2.49
CA GLY A 53 24.74 -24.45 1.84
C GLY A 53 26.06 -24.69 2.59
N GLY A 54 26.21 -25.85 3.24
CA GLY A 54 27.42 -26.20 4.00
C GLY A 54 27.51 -25.58 5.41
N GLU A 55 26.52 -24.81 5.83
CA GLU A 55 26.47 -24.19 7.15
C GLU A 55 25.23 -24.60 7.92
N THR A 56 25.36 -24.79 9.23
CA THR A 56 24.24 -25.06 10.13
C THR A 56 23.99 -23.84 11.01
N ARG A 57 22.80 -23.23 10.88
CA ARG A 57 22.41 -22.00 11.62
C ARG A 57 20.96 -22.11 12.09
N CYS A 58 20.56 -21.28 13.06
CA CYS A 58 19.15 -21.15 13.45
C CYS A 58 18.36 -20.50 12.31
N ARG A 59 17.39 -21.23 11.73
CA ARG A 59 16.54 -20.78 10.63
C ARG A 59 15.07 -20.88 11.05
N LYS A 60 14.27 -19.90 10.63
CA LYS A 60 12.81 -19.92 10.84
C LYS A 60 12.20 -21.06 10.02
N THR A 61 11.44 -21.94 10.66
CA THR A 61 10.67 -22.95 9.93
C THR A 61 9.46 -22.31 9.26
N CYS A 62 9.09 -22.81 8.08
CA CYS A 62 7.95 -22.30 7.31
C CYS A 62 7.19 -23.47 6.68
N THR A 63 5.92 -23.30 6.34
CA THR A 63 5.14 -24.33 5.64
C THR A 63 4.59 -23.86 4.29
N SER A 64 4.63 -22.56 4.02
CA SER A 64 4.11 -21.97 2.78
C SER A 64 4.87 -20.69 2.42
N ASN A 65 4.87 -20.30 1.15
CA ASN A 65 5.32 -18.97 0.69
C ASN A 65 4.15 -17.96 0.56
N THR A 66 2.90 -18.43 0.69
CA THR A 66 1.69 -17.64 0.42
C THR A 66 0.93 -17.24 1.68
N GLU A 67 0.99 -18.05 2.75
CA GLU A 67 0.26 -17.79 3.98
C GLU A 67 1.06 -16.87 4.94
N PRO A 68 0.56 -15.69 5.33
CA PRO A 68 1.31 -14.75 6.16
C PRO A 68 1.78 -15.33 7.51
N ALA A 69 0.98 -16.20 8.13
CA ALA A 69 1.29 -16.79 9.44
C ALA A 69 2.43 -17.83 9.38
N THR A 70 2.60 -18.51 8.24
CA THR A 70 3.52 -19.65 8.08
C THR A 70 4.62 -19.39 7.04
N SER A 71 4.63 -18.19 6.44
CA SER A 71 5.59 -17.77 5.43
C SER A 71 6.81 -17.06 6.00
N CYS A 72 7.82 -17.00 5.14
CA CYS A 72 9.04 -16.27 5.38
C CYS A 72 8.80 -14.76 5.27
N PRO A 73 9.49 -13.94 6.09
CA PRO A 73 9.42 -12.49 5.95
C PRO A 73 10.01 -12.05 4.61
N PHE A 74 9.78 -10.77 4.26
CA PHE A 74 10.29 -10.19 3.01
C PHE A 74 11.80 -10.37 2.84
N GLY A 75 12.22 -10.73 1.62
CA GLY A 75 13.62 -11.03 1.28
C GLY A 75 14.09 -12.43 1.71
N PHE A 76 13.16 -13.33 2.04
CA PHE A 76 13.43 -14.73 2.32
C PHE A 76 12.40 -15.62 1.61
N THR A 77 12.86 -16.77 1.11
CA THR A 77 12.03 -17.80 0.49
C THR A 77 11.96 -19.05 1.35
N CYS A 78 10.77 -19.64 1.48
CA CYS A 78 10.58 -20.93 2.13
C CYS A 78 11.05 -22.05 1.20
N LEU A 79 12.10 -22.77 1.61
CA LEU A 79 12.69 -23.89 0.87
C LEU A 79 12.59 -25.18 1.66
N ALA A 80 12.41 -26.30 0.94
CA ALA A 80 12.44 -27.64 1.50
C ALA A 80 13.80 -28.30 1.21
N ASP A 81 14.58 -28.61 2.25
CA ASP A 81 15.81 -29.39 2.13
C ASP A 81 15.97 -30.37 3.28
N GLY A 82 16.51 -31.57 2.99
CA GLY A 82 16.71 -32.62 3.99
C GLY A 82 15.46 -33.07 4.77
N GLY A 83 14.25 -32.85 4.23
CA GLY A 83 12.99 -33.18 4.91
C GLY A 83 12.46 -32.10 5.87
N ALA A 84 13.09 -30.93 5.92
CA ALA A 84 12.61 -29.76 6.66
C ALA A 84 12.34 -28.58 5.73
N THR A 85 11.36 -27.75 6.07
CA THR A 85 11.06 -26.50 5.36
C THR A 85 11.43 -25.29 6.21
N PHE A 86 12.24 -24.39 5.64
CA PHE A 86 12.79 -23.24 6.37
C PHE A 86 13.07 -22.04 5.47
N CYS A 87 13.15 -20.87 6.08
CA CYS A 87 13.41 -19.61 5.41
C CYS A 87 14.89 -19.45 5.08
N VAL A 88 15.17 -19.16 3.82
CA VAL A 88 16.50 -18.84 3.31
C VAL A 88 16.47 -17.44 2.75
N LYS A 89 17.50 -16.64 3.06
CA LYS A 89 17.61 -15.27 2.55
C LYS A 89 17.73 -15.31 1.03
N ASP A 90 16.95 -14.48 0.36
CA ASP A 90 17.04 -14.32 -1.09
C ASP A 90 18.41 -13.70 -1.39
N THR A 91 19.32 -14.49 -1.94
CA THR A 91 20.56 -13.96 -2.52
C THR A 91 20.22 -13.41 -3.89
N PRO A 92 20.41 -12.10 -4.16
CA PRO A 92 20.28 -11.58 -5.50
C PRO A 92 21.27 -12.34 -6.40
N SER A 93 20.74 -13.16 -7.31
CA SER A 93 21.57 -13.91 -8.25
C SER A 93 22.25 -12.89 -9.16
N THR A 94 23.57 -12.75 -9.05
CA THR A 94 24.39 -12.04 -10.04
C THR A 94 24.76 -12.93 -11.22
N VAL A 95 24.27 -14.17 -11.25
CA VAL A 95 24.48 -15.11 -12.34
C VAL A 95 23.21 -15.14 -13.18
N PRO A 96 23.29 -14.77 -14.48
CA PRO A 96 22.20 -14.99 -15.43
C PRO A 96 21.77 -16.44 -15.36
N ALA A 97 20.46 -16.71 -15.32
CA ALA A 97 19.96 -18.08 -15.30
C ALA A 97 20.20 -18.74 -16.67
N THR A 98 21.41 -19.24 -16.91
CA THR A 98 21.73 -19.95 -18.16
C THR A 98 21.24 -21.39 -18.05
N CYS A 99 20.29 -21.76 -18.90
CA CYS A 99 19.91 -23.15 -19.11
C CYS A 99 20.97 -23.80 -20.00
N THR A 100 22.00 -24.42 -19.42
CA THR A 100 22.95 -25.24 -20.20
C THR A 100 22.48 -26.69 -20.26
N LYS A 101 22.51 -27.24 -21.48
CA LYS A 101 22.22 -28.65 -21.76
C LYS A 101 23.34 -29.51 -21.14
N ALA A 102 22.99 -30.49 -20.31
CA ALA A 102 23.98 -31.40 -19.73
C ALA A 102 24.75 -32.17 -20.83
N PRO A 103 26.07 -32.35 -20.70
CA PRO A 103 26.90 -32.98 -21.73
C PRO A 103 26.64 -34.49 -21.94
N ASP A 104 25.96 -35.17 -21.01
CA ASP A 104 26.00 -36.64 -20.95
C ASP A 104 24.69 -37.35 -21.37
N GLY A 105 23.78 -36.66 -22.05
CA GLY A 105 22.54 -37.29 -22.57
C GLY A 105 21.49 -37.63 -21.51
N ASP A 106 21.70 -37.30 -20.24
CA ASP A 106 20.68 -37.30 -19.19
C ASP A 106 19.92 -35.95 -19.22
N GLN A 107 18.63 -35.98 -19.56
CA GLN A 107 17.81 -34.78 -19.83
C GLN A 107 17.21 -34.16 -18.56
N ARG A 108 18.05 -33.83 -17.58
CA ARG A 108 17.65 -32.97 -16.45
C ARG A 108 18.13 -31.54 -16.73
N THR A 109 17.20 -30.67 -17.11
CA THR A 109 17.46 -29.22 -17.23
C THR A 109 17.30 -28.59 -15.85
N LEU A 110 18.39 -28.12 -15.27
CA LEU A 110 18.39 -27.37 -14.02
C LEU A 110 18.24 -25.88 -14.35
N CYS A 111 17.15 -25.23 -13.92
CA CYS A 111 17.06 -23.78 -13.94
C CYS A 111 17.71 -23.25 -12.65
N GLY A 112 18.96 -22.77 -12.76
CA GLY A 112 19.72 -22.11 -11.69
C GLY A 112 20.69 -22.99 -10.89
N PRO A 113 21.71 -22.41 -10.22
CA PRO A 113 22.84 -23.13 -9.63
C PRO A 113 22.54 -23.85 -8.29
N ASN A 114 21.28 -24.01 -7.89
CA ASN A 114 20.91 -24.76 -6.69
C ASN A 114 19.86 -25.83 -7.04
N GLU A 115 20.23 -27.10 -6.84
CA GLU A 115 19.61 -28.33 -7.36
C GLU A 115 18.17 -28.67 -6.93
N LYS A 116 17.39 -27.77 -6.34
CA LYS A 116 16.01 -28.09 -5.90
C LYS A 116 15.03 -26.92 -6.00
N MET A 117 14.79 -26.42 -7.21
CA MET A 117 13.52 -25.74 -7.48
C MET A 117 12.49 -26.80 -7.88
N THR A 118 11.45 -26.95 -7.07
CA THR A 118 10.26 -27.72 -7.43
C THR A 118 9.64 -27.05 -8.65
N ALA A 119 9.74 -27.72 -9.79
CA ALA A 119 9.04 -27.32 -10.99
C ALA A 119 7.54 -27.20 -10.72
N TYR A 120 6.97 -26.02 -10.93
CA TYR A 120 5.52 -25.86 -11.00
C TYR A 120 5.06 -26.29 -12.40
N LEU A 121 4.04 -27.15 -12.45
CA LEU A 121 3.31 -27.46 -13.67
C LEU A 121 2.44 -26.25 -14.03
N CYS A 122 2.78 -25.53 -15.09
CA CYS A 122 1.97 -24.42 -15.58
C CYS A 122 0.83 -24.92 -16.47
N THR A 123 -0.31 -24.23 -16.39
CA THR A 123 -1.37 -24.31 -17.40
C THR A 123 -1.13 -23.27 -18.50
N PRO A 124 -1.65 -23.47 -19.74
CA PRO A 124 -1.45 -22.55 -20.87
C PRO A 124 -1.97 -21.11 -20.67
N GLU A 125 -2.62 -20.82 -19.54
CA GLU A 125 -3.32 -19.56 -19.26
C GLU A 125 -2.47 -18.57 -18.42
N ASP A 126 -1.22 -18.90 -18.09
CA ASP A 126 -0.32 -18.05 -17.30
C ASP A 126 0.75 -17.34 -18.16
N PRO A 127 0.46 -16.23 -18.87
CA PRO A 127 1.50 -15.33 -19.37
C PRO A 127 2.12 -14.56 -18.18
N PRO A 128 3.45 -14.29 -18.18
CA PRO A 128 4.38 -14.35 -19.30
C PRO A 128 5.42 -15.48 -19.14
N TYR A 129 4.99 -16.74 -19.06
CA TYR A 129 5.92 -17.86 -18.96
C TYR A 129 6.01 -18.65 -20.27
N GLY A 130 7.20 -18.74 -20.86
CA GLY A 130 7.47 -19.65 -21.98
C GLY A 130 7.53 -21.10 -21.49
N CYS A 131 6.73 -21.99 -22.09
CA CYS A 131 6.77 -23.42 -21.80
C CYS A 131 7.91 -24.09 -22.58
N LEU A 132 8.93 -24.61 -21.88
CA LEU A 132 9.89 -25.53 -22.49
C LEU A 132 9.32 -26.95 -22.42
N GLN A 133 9.05 -27.56 -23.58
CA GLN A 133 8.61 -28.96 -23.66
C GLN A 133 9.79 -29.91 -23.35
N GLY A 134 9.77 -30.51 -22.16
CA GLY A 134 10.54 -31.72 -21.86
C GLY A 134 9.72 -32.98 -22.14
N LYS A 135 10.39 -34.12 -22.36
CA LYS A 135 9.73 -35.45 -22.49
C LYS A 135 8.94 -35.88 -21.24
N SER A 136 9.12 -35.18 -20.11
CA SER A 136 8.52 -35.44 -18.80
C SER A 136 7.54 -34.36 -18.33
N GLY A 137 7.22 -33.37 -19.17
CA GLY A 137 6.32 -32.26 -18.84
C GLY A 137 6.86 -30.90 -19.29
N SER A 138 5.98 -29.92 -19.43
CA SER A 138 6.34 -28.53 -19.73
C SER A 138 6.79 -27.82 -18.45
N PHE A 139 7.95 -27.18 -18.49
CA PHE A 139 8.45 -26.35 -17.40
C PHE A 139 8.47 -24.89 -17.82
N CYS A 140 7.98 -24.02 -16.95
CA CYS A 140 8.14 -22.57 -17.07
C CYS A 140 9.46 -22.17 -16.42
N CYS A 141 10.45 -21.77 -17.21
CA CYS A 141 11.49 -20.91 -16.69
C CYS A 141 11.10 -19.48 -17.10
N PRO A 142 11.04 -18.52 -16.16
CA PRO A 142 10.76 -17.15 -16.52
C PRO A 142 11.81 -16.76 -17.56
N GLU A 143 11.34 -16.31 -18.72
CA GLU A 143 12.22 -15.71 -19.70
C GLU A 143 12.98 -14.61 -18.97
N GLU A 144 14.30 -14.56 -19.14
CA GLU A 144 15.12 -13.59 -18.43
C GLU A 144 14.64 -12.20 -18.85
N ILE A 145 13.86 -11.55 -17.98
CA ILE A 145 13.29 -10.23 -18.27
C ILE A 145 14.47 -9.27 -18.36
N THR A 146 14.94 -9.09 -19.60
CA THR A 146 16.04 -8.19 -19.87
C THR A 146 15.50 -6.80 -19.64
N LYS A 147 16.03 -6.15 -18.59
CA LYS A 147 15.61 -4.80 -18.21
C LYS A 147 15.74 -3.88 -19.42
N ALA A 148 14.63 -3.34 -19.91
CA ALA A 148 14.68 -2.37 -20.97
C ALA A 148 15.42 -1.11 -20.50
N PRO A 149 16.14 -0.43 -21.41
CA PRO A 149 16.94 0.74 -21.05
C PRO A 149 16.09 1.96 -20.65
N LYS A 150 14.80 2.01 -21.03
CA LYS A 150 13.89 3.12 -20.76
C LYS A 150 12.43 2.63 -20.61
N GLY A 151 11.57 3.51 -20.09
CA GLY A 151 10.11 3.29 -20.07
C GLY A 151 9.57 2.30 -19.04
N GLN A 152 10.37 1.98 -18.02
CA GLN A 152 9.97 1.12 -16.91
C GLN A 152 9.57 1.94 -15.67
N TRP A 153 9.45 1.27 -14.53
CA TRP A 153 9.06 1.81 -13.21
C TRP A 153 9.51 3.25 -12.97
N GLY A 154 8.55 4.16 -12.93
CA GLY A 154 8.75 5.55 -12.54
C GLY A 154 9.38 6.44 -13.60
N ALA A 155 9.72 5.92 -14.79
CA ALA A 155 10.14 6.73 -15.92
C ALA A 155 9.05 7.76 -16.26
N ALA A 156 9.43 9.02 -16.47
CA ALA A 156 8.46 10.04 -16.85
C ALA A 156 7.85 9.72 -18.21
N CYS A 157 6.54 9.91 -18.34
CA CYS A 157 5.84 9.82 -19.62
C CYS A 157 4.97 11.07 -19.79
N PRO A 158 4.81 11.61 -21.00
CA PRO A 158 3.91 12.73 -21.24
C PRO A 158 2.46 12.23 -21.20
N ALA A 159 1.62 12.77 -20.30
CA ALA A 159 0.20 12.42 -20.22
C ALA A 159 -0.54 12.51 -21.58
N PRO A 160 -0.31 13.53 -22.45
CA PRO A 160 -0.94 13.58 -23.78
C PRO A 160 -0.60 12.41 -24.71
N GLY A 161 0.45 11.64 -24.42
CA GLY A 161 0.79 10.40 -25.14
C GLY A 161 -0.16 9.24 -24.86
N GLY A 162 -1.12 9.41 -23.94
CA GLY A 162 -2.15 8.43 -23.65
C GLY A 162 -1.67 7.26 -22.79
N PHE A 163 -2.57 6.27 -22.64
CA PHE A 163 -2.40 5.12 -21.76
C PHE A 163 -1.64 3.97 -22.43
N GLU A 164 -2.15 3.46 -23.57
CA GLU A 164 -1.64 2.24 -24.23
C GLU A 164 -0.57 2.51 -25.29
N ASP A 165 -0.57 3.70 -25.89
CA ASP A 165 0.30 4.03 -27.03
C ASP A 165 1.44 4.99 -26.66
N ASN A 166 1.72 5.15 -25.37
CA ASN A 166 2.72 6.12 -24.91
C ASN A 166 4.14 5.63 -25.28
N PRO A 167 4.86 6.29 -26.22
CA PRO A 167 6.15 5.80 -26.72
C PRO A 167 7.27 5.89 -25.68
N GLU A 168 7.04 6.59 -24.57
CA GLU A 168 7.98 6.68 -23.46
C GLU A 168 7.86 5.51 -22.49
N CYS A 169 6.77 4.73 -22.54
CA CYS A 169 6.60 3.53 -21.72
C CYS A 169 6.88 2.25 -22.50
N ASP A 170 7.44 1.26 -21.80
CA ASP A 170 7.74 -0.05 -22.36
C ASP A 170 6.50 -0.96 -22.33
N THR A 171 5.58 -0.68 -23.25
CA THR A 171 4.31 -1.42 -23.36
C THR A 171 4.53 -2.89 -23.74
N ALA A 172 5.63 -3.21 -24.42
CA ALA A 172 6.02 -4.59 -24.73
C ALA A 172 6.31 -5.41 -23.45
N GLN A 173 6.78 -4.77 -22.38
CA GLN A 173 6.96 -5.39 -21.06
C GLN A 173 5.80 -5.10 -20.08
N GLY A 174 4.69 -4.56 -20.58
CA GLY A 174 3.48 -4.28 -19.79
C GLY A 174 3.57 -3.04 -18.91
N PHE A 175 4.39 -2.05 -19.28
CA PHE A 175 4.40 -0.73 -18.67
C PHE A 175 3.52 0.25 -19.45
N PHE A 176 2.69 0.98 -18.73
CA PHE A 176 1.75 1.95 -19.27
C PHE A 176 1.89 3.28 -18.53
N CYS A 177 1.50 4.37 -19.19
CA CYS A 177 1.59 5.70 -18.59
C CYS A 177 0.45 5.90 -17.58
N TYR A 178 0.80 6.14 -16.32
CA TYR A 178 -0.13 6.50 -15.27
C TYR A 178 -0.03 8.00 -14.96
N GLY A 179 -1.18 8.65 -14.81
CA GLY A 179 -1.36 10.04 -14.41
C GLY A 179 -2.84 10.30 -14.13
N THR A 180 -3.14 11.34 -13.37
CA THR A 180 -4.51 11.60 -12.88
C THR A 180 -5.31 12.55 -13.76
N GLU A 181 -4.70 13.13 -14.80
CA GLU A 181 -5.36 14.01 -15.75
C GLU A 181 -4.56 14.13 -17.07
N PRO A 182 -5.15 14.61 -18.17
CA PRO A 182 -4.46 14.72 -19.47
C PRO A 182 -3.26 15.66 -19.49
N THR A 183 -3.16 16.54 -18.50
CA THR A 183 -2.08 17.53 -18.34
C THR A 183 -1.17 17.23 -17.16
N ASP A 184 -1.26 16.03 -16.59
CA ASP A 184 -0.49 15.65 -15.41
C ASP A 184 1.02 15.64 -15.73
N GLY A 185 1.74 16.65 -15.25
CA GLY A 185 3.18 16.77 -15.43
C GLY A 185 3.98 15.76 -14.61
N ALA A 186 3.35 15.09 -13.65
CA ALA A 186 3.97 14.08 -12.79
C ALA A 186 3.71 12.64 -13.29
N SER A 187 3.11 12.45 -14.47
CA SER A 187 2.81 11.12 -15.01
C SER A 187 4.05 10.27 -15.23
N TYR A 188 3.91 8.96 -15.00
CA TYR A 188 5.02 8.00 -15.05
C TYR A 188 4.61 6.62 -15.52
N CYS A 189 5.57 5.88 -16.08
CA CYS A 189 5.39 4.50 -16.52
C CYS A 189 5.31 3.56 -15.32
N THR A 190 4.27 2.73 -15.30
CA THR A 190 4.03 1.74 -14.25
C THR A 190 3.24 0.55 -14.77
N ARG A 191 2.99 -0.46 -13.94
CA ARG A 191 2.16 -1.61 -14.29
C ARG A 191 0.76 -1.48 -13.72
N PHE A 192 -0.20 -2.00 -14.48
CA PHE A 192 -1.61 -2.09 -14.14
C PHE A 192 -1.96 -3.54 -13.80
N ASN A 193 -3.16 -3.76 -13.25
CA ASN A 193 -3.67 -5.05 -12.82
C ASN A 193 -2.79 -5.76 -11.79
N CYS A 194 -2.18 -5.01 -10.87
CA CYS A 194 -1.47 -5.61 -9.75
C CYS A 194 -2.48 -6.31 -8.80
N ALA A 195 -2.07 -7.45 -8.23
CA ALA A 195 -2.88 -8.16 -7.23
C ALA A 195 -2.46 -7.81 -5.80
N SER A 196 -1.20 -7.42 -5.61
CA SER A 196 -0.60 -7.08 -4.33
C SER A 196 0.62 -6.19 -4.51
N ASP A 197 1.11 -5.59 -3.41
CA ASP A 197 2.36 -4.82 -3.40
C ASP A 197 3.56 -5.60 -3.96
N ARG A 198 3.56 -6.94 -3.85
CA ARG A 198 4.63 -7.81 -4.38
C ARG A 198 4.71 -7.81 -5.91
N ASN A 199 3.63 -7.42 -6.59
CA ASN A 199 3.62 -7.27 -8.05
C ASN A 199 4.27 -5.94 -8.50
N CYS A 200 4.54 -5.03 -7.58
CA CYS A 200 5.07 -3.70 -7.84
C CYS A 200 6.56 -3.63 -7.50
N ALA A 201 7.29 -2.71 -8.13
CA ALA A 201 8.68 -2.44 -7.78
C ALA A 201 8.82 -1.84 -6.37
N ALA A 202 10.05 -1.88 -5.84
CA ALA A 202 10.39 -1.17 -4.61
C ALA A 202 10.01 0.32 -4.73
N GLY A 203 9.40 0.87 -3.67
CA GLY A 203 8.86 2.23 -3.67
C GLY A 203 7.49 2.39 -4.34
N PHE A 204 6.85 1.30 -4.77
CA PHE A 204 5.48 1.30 -5.29
C PHE A 204 4.57 0.43 -4.41
N THR A 205 3.27 0.68 -4.50
CA THR A 205 2.20 -0.09 -3.83
C THR A 205 1.10 -0.38 -4.83
N CYS A 206 0.46 -1.53 -4.68
CA CYS A 206 -0.70 -1.86 -5.47
C CYS A 206 -1.93 -1.21 -4.88
N GLN A 207 -2.52 -0.28 -5.63
CA GLN A 207 -3.66 0.50 -5.16
C GLN A 207 -4.79 0.49 -6.18
N ALA A 208 -6.02 0.36 -5.70
CA ALA A 208 -7.21 0.63 -6.50
C ALA A 208 -7.29 2.14 -6.75
N VAL A 209 -7.23 2.55 -8.01
CA VAL A 209 -7.37 3.95 -8.44
C VAL A 209 -8.50 4.05 -9.46
N ASN A 210 -9.14 5.22 -9.52
CA ASN A 210 -10.23 5.45 -10.46
C ASN A 210 -9.72 5.33 -11.90
N VAL A 211 -10.49 4.66 -12.77
CA VAL A 211 -10.17 4.54 -14.19
C VAL A 211 -10.11 5.91 -14.85
N ALA A 212 -10.94 6.85 -14.41
CA ALA A 212 -10.86 8.25 -14.79
C ALA A 212 -11.18 9.19 -13.60
N PRO A 213 -10.60 10.41 -13.55
CA PRO A 213 -9.75 11.02 -14.57
C PRO A 213 -8.39 10.33 -14.68
N ASN A 214 -7.81 10.40 -15.88
CA ASN A 214 -6.53 9.77 -16.22
C ASN A 214 -5.81 10.58 -17.32
N VAL A 215 -4.72 10.03 -17.85
CA VAL A 215 -3.92 10.66 -18.91
C VAL A 215 -4.66 10.91 -20.24
N THR A 216 -5.80 10.27 -20.49
CA THR A 216 -6.61 10.47 -21.72
C THR A 216 -7.86 11.30 -21.50
N THR A 217 -8.39 11.40 -20.26
CA THR A 217 -9.61 12.15 -19.98
C THR A 217 -9.58 12.81 -18.60
N ALA A 218 -9.99 14.08 -18.55
CA ALA A 218 -10.26 14.78 -17.29
C ALA A 218 -11.64 14.44 -16.71
N GLN A 219 -12.50 13.78 -17.49
CA GLN A 219 -13.83 13.42 -17.05
C GLN A 219 -13.77 12.22 -16.11
N ARG A 220 -14.22 12.42 -14.88
CA ARG A 220 -14.27 11.39 -13.85
C ARG A 220 -15.24 10.26 -14.18
N THR A 221 -14.83 9.01 -13.93
CA THR A 221 -15.73 7.87 -13.76
C THR A 221 -15.95 7.62 -12.27
N ILE A 222 -17.13 7.12 -11.92
CA ILE A 222 -17.51 6.91 -10.52
C ILE A 222 -17.54 5.41 -10.27
N ARG A 223 -16.74 4.94 -9.30
CA ARG A 223 -16.63 3.52 -8.88
C ARG A 223 -16.07 2.56 -9.93
N GLU A 224 -15.58 3.08 -11.04
CA GLU A 224 -14.80 2.27 -11.96
C GLU A 224 -13.34 2.42 -11.53
N VAL A 225 -12.77 1.35 -10.98
CA VAL A 225 -11.40 1.32 -10.48
C VAL A 225 -10.60 0.23 -11.16
N HIS A 226 -9.30 0.44 -11.27
CA HIS A 226 -8.32 -0.59 -11.61
C HIS A 226 -7.19 -0.61 -10.59
N ASN A 227 -6.52 -1.74 -10.46
CA ASN A 227 -5.37 -1.85 -9.59
C ASN A 227 -4.13 -1.39 -10.35
N VAL A 228 -3.40 -0.43 -9.79
CA VAL A 228 -2.21 0.15 -10.41
C VAL A 228 -1.09 0.15 -9.39
N CYS A 229 0.12 -0.14 -9.85
CA CYS A 229 1.29 0.09 -9.04
C CYS A 229 1.57 1.58 -8.99
N VAL A 230 1.19 2.23 -7.90
CA VAL A 230 1.41 3.67 -7.71
C VAL A 230 2.65 3.90 -6.85
N LYS A 231 3.38 4.99 -7.10
CA LYS A 231 4.48 5.40 -6.23
C LYS A 231 3.97 5.57 -4.80
N ARG A 232 4.73 5.10 -3.82
CA ARG A 232 4.42 5.30 -2.41
C ARG A 232 4.67 6.76 -2.06
N ASP A 233 3.58 7.46 -1.79
CA ASP A 233 3.55 8.84 -1.33
C ASP A 233 3.05 8.87 0.12
N TYR A 234 2.88 10.07 0.67
CA TYR A 234 2.13 10.32 1.88
C TYR A 234 0.82 9.54 1.89
N CYS A 235 0.52 8.97 3.04
CA CYS A 235 -0.62 8.11 3.25
C CYS A 235 -0.62 6.79 2.47
N ALA A 236 0.44 6.39 1.75
CA ALA A 236 0.55 5.02 1.22
C ALA A 236 0.68 4.00 2.38
N SER A 237 0.03 2.84 2.30
CA SER A 237 0.11 1.80 3.34
C SER A 237 1.52 1.26 3.48
N CYS A 238 2.04 1.04 4.69
CA CYS A 238 3.38 0.49 4.92
C CYS A 238 3.39 -0.50 6.09
N THR A 239 4.43 -1.33 6.14
CA THR A 239 4.72 -2.20 7.30
C THR A 239 5.97 -1.73 8.06
N SER A 240 6.89 -1.04 7.38
CA SER A 240 8.14 -0.56 7.96
C SER A 240 8.71 0.63 7.20
N ASP A 241 9.68 1.34 7.79
CA ASP A 241 10.32 2.53 7.18
C ASP A 241 10.93 2.26 5.80
N VAL A 242 11.40 1.03 5.52
CA VAL A 242 11.95 0.68 4.20
C VAL A 242 10.90 0.73 3.08
N ASP A 243 9.62 0.66 3.43
CA ASP A 243 8.54 0.80 2.47
C ASP A 243 8.31 2.26 2.07
N CYS A 244 8.81 3.24 2.83
CA CYS A 244 8.51 4.66 2.65
C CYS A 244 9.71 5.40 2.04
N PRO A 245 9.85 5.44 0.70
CA PRO A 245 10.93 6.16 0.05
C PRO A 245 10.83 7.67 0.34
N PRO A 246 11.94 8.43 0.29
CA PRO A 246 11.88 9.88 0.49
C PRO A 246 10.90 10.57 -0.45
N LEU A 247 10.05 11.46 0.08
CA LEU A 247 9.11 12.27 -0.69
C LEU A 247 9.69 13.65 -0.94
N ASN A 248 9.93 14.01 -2.19
CA ASN A 248 10.55 15.29 -2.56
C ASN A 248 11.88 15.55 -1.81
N GLY A 249 12.65 14.49 -1.58
CA GLY A 249 13.91 14.52 -0.82
C GLY A 249 13.74 14.54 0.71
N LEU A 250 12.52 14.64 1.24
CA LEU A 250 12.25 14.51 2.66
C LEU A 250 12.18 13.02 3.06
N PRO A 251 12.90 12.60 4.12
CA PRO A 251 12.71 11.27 4.68
C PRO A 251 11.25 11.01 5.03
N GLN A 252 10.80 9.77 4.84
CA GLN A 252 9.50 9.31 5.31
C GLN A 252 9.68 8.22 6.37
N ARG A 253 8.66 8.09 7.23
CA ARG A 253 8.54 7.04 8.25
C ARG A 253 7.27 6.26 8.03
N CYS A 254 7.31 4.98 8.38
CA CYS A 254 6.10 4.19 8.53
C CYS A 254 5.54 4.43 9.93
N THR A 255 4.47 5.21 10.02
CA THR A 255 3.77 5.50 11.28
C THR A 255 2.41 4.81 11.28
N THR A 256 1.82 4.59 12.45
CA THR A 256 0.48 4.01 12.57
C THR A 256 -0.58 5.08 12.70
N ASP A 257 -1.72 4.88 12.06
CA ASP A 257 -2.91 5.71 12.27
C ASP A 257 -3.65 5.35 13.57
N ASP A 258 -4.77 6.03 13.84
CA ASP A 258 -5.60 5.80 15.03
C ASP A 258 -6.17 4.37 15.12
N ASP A 259 -6.23 3.64 14.00
CA ASP A 259 -6.67 2.25 13.92
C ASP A 259 -5.49 1.24 13.97
N GLY A 260 -4.25 1.74 14.13
CA GLY A 260 -3.03 0.93 14.16
C GLY A 260 -2.51 0.50 12.79
N LYS A 261 -3.05 1.02 11.68
CA LYS A 261 -2.59 0.68 10.32
C LYS A 261 -1.40 1.56 9.94
N GLY A 262 -0.36 0.94 9.39
CA GLY A 262 0.83 1.64 8.95
C GLY A 262 0.59 2.49 7.69
N PHE A 263 1.07 3.73 7.69
CA PHE A 263 1.12 4.61 6.53
C PHE A 263 2.43 5.41 6.46
N CYS A 264 2.84 5.75 5.24
CA CYS A 264 4.00 6.58 4.99
C CYS A 264 3.72 8.04 5.30
N ALA A 265 4.57 8.64 6.13
CA ALA A 265 4.47 10.03 6.54
C ALA A 265 5.85 10.72 6.40
N PRO A 266 5.97 11.84 5.66
CA PRO A 266 7.19 12.61 5.62
C PRO A 266 7.48 13.24 6.97
N THR A 267 8.76 13.35 7.30
CA THR A 267 9.25 14.08 8.47
C THR A 267 8.98 15.57 8.30
N CYS A 268 8.70 16.28 9.39
CA CYS A 268 8.32 17.69 9.33
C CYS A 268 8.87 18.50 10.49
N GLN A 269 8.93 19.82 10.31
CA GLN A 269 9.23 20.76 11.39
C GLN A 269 8.00 21.55 11.81
N LYS A 270 7.13 21.89 10.85
CA LYS A 270 5.88 22.60 11.07
C LYS A 270 4.78 22.01 10.18
N SER A 271 3.53 22.31 10.51
CA SER A 271 2.37 21.77 9.77
C SER A 271 2.27 22.32 8.35
N GLU A 272 2.85 23.48 8.07
CA GLU A 272 2.91 24.07 6.72
C GLU A 272 3.84 23.30 5.78
N ASN A 273 4.73 22.45 6.32
CA ASN A 273 5.56 21.56 5.51
C ASN A 273 4.85 20.26 5.14
N CYS A 274 3.67 20.02 5.72
CA CYS A 274 2.98 18.77 5.53
C CYS A 274 2.04 18.82 4.32
N PRO A 275 1.98 17.73 3.53
CA PRO A 275 1.05 17.64 2.43
C PRO A 275 -0.38 17.52 2.99
N PHE A 276 -1.40 17.84 2.20
CA PHE A 276 -2.80 17.56 2.58
C PHE A 276 -3.27 18.26 3.85
N ASP A 277 -2.68 19.42 4.15
CA ASP A 277 -2.88 20.17 5.38
C ASP A 277 -2.62 19.35 6.64
N ALA A 278 -1.89 18.25 6.56
CA ALA A 278 -1.64 17.37 7.69
C ALA A 278 -0.93 18.11 8.85
N LYS A 279 -1.07 17.57 10.06
CA LYS A 279 -0.46 18.17 11.26
C LYS A 279 0.94 17.63 11.43
N CYS A 280 1.90 18.50 11.70
CA CYS A 280 3.21 18.06 12.12
C CYS A 280 3.19 17.71 13.60
N VAL A 281 3.31 16.43 13.94
CA VAL A 281 3.19 15.93 15.32
C VAL A 281 4.29 14.93 15.64
N ASP A 282 4.63 14.84 16.92
CA ASP A 282 5.47 13.75 17.43
C ASP A 282 4.60 12.50 17.61
N VAL A 283 4.91 11.45 16.84
CA VAL A 283 4.22 10.15 16.90
C VAL A 283 4.90 9.16 17.85
N GLY A 284 5.83 9.63 18.70
CA GLY A 284 6.51 8.81 19.70
C GLY A 284 7.73 8.06 19.19
N ILE A 285 8.21 8.40 17.99
CA ILE A 285 9.41 7.80 17.36
C ILE A 285 10.64 8.72 17.44
N GLY A 286 10.56 9.82 18.20
CA GLY A 286 11.65 10.77 18.41
C GLY A 286 11.85 11.77 17.27
N GLU A 287 10.94 11.77 16.29
CA GLU A 287 10.94 12.68 15.14
C GLU A 287 9.49 13.04 14.80
N ASN A 288 9.25 14.30 14.42
CA ASN A 288 7.92 14.74 14.02
C ASN A 288 7.61 14.29 12.59
N THR A 289 6.38 13.81 12.37
CA THR A 289 5.89 13.39 11.06
C THR A 289 4.57 14.06 10.72
N CYS A 290 4.27 14.14 9.43
CA CYS A 290 3.00 14.64 8.96
C CYS A 290 1.89 13.61 9.21
N TYR A 291 0.95 13.96 10.08
CA TYR A 291 -0.13 13.10 10.51
C TYR A 291 -1.47 13.62 9.98
N PRO A 292 -2.30 12.78 9.35
CA PRO A 292 -3.56 13.20 8.75
C PRO A 292 -4.48 13.82 9.80
N ARG A 293 -5.19 14.89 9.42
CA ARG A 293 -6.13 15.56 10.34
C ARG A 293 -7.27 14.67 10.80
N ALA A 294 -7.71 13.76 9.92
CA ALA A 294 -8.70 12.74 10.20
C ALA A 294 -8.20 11.63 11.14
N GLY A 295 -6.92 11.67 11.52
CA GLY A 295 -6.25 10.65 12.32
C GLY A 295 -5.95 9.35 11.57
N ARG A 296 -6.36 9.25 10.31
CA ARG A 296 -6.17 8.10 9.43
C ARG A 296 -6.14 8.50 7.96
N CYS A 297 -5.58 7.64 7.12
CA CYS A 297 -5.49 7.85 5.67
C CYS A 297 -6.66 7.26 4.88
N VAL A 298 -7.29 6.21 5.41
CA VAL A 298 -8.46 5.55 4.84
C VAL A 298 -9.45 5.32 5.99
N GLY A 299 -10.66 5.86 5.86
CA GLY A 299 -11.72 5.70 6.84
C GLY A 299 -12.59 4.48 6.59
N ASP A 300 -13.79 4.50 7.16
CA ASP A 300 -14.80 3.44 7.02
C ASP A 300 -15.64 3.59 5.73
N GLY A 301 -15.31 4.57 4.89
CA GLY A 301 -16.03 4.90 3.66
C GLY A 301 -17.35 5.65 3.84
N SER A 302 -17.73 6.05 5.06
CA SER A 302 -18.89 6.90 5.31
C SER A 302 -18.67 8.36 4.85
N LEU A 303 -19.73 9.19 4.89
CA LEU A 303 -19.61 10.61 4.51
C LEU A 303 -18.54 11.30 5.37
N CYS A 304 -17.62 12.00 4.71
CA CYS A 304 -16.45 12.66 5.29
C CYS A 304 -15.32 11.75 5.80
N SER A 305 -15.41 10.43 5.59
CA SER A 305 -14.26 9.56 5.85
C SER A 305 -13.11 9.85 4.88
N PRO A 306 -11.84 9.87 5.34
CA PRO A 306 -10.70 10.06 4.46
C PRO A 306 -10.60 8.88 3.48
N CYS A 307 -10.12 9.15 2.28
CA CYS A 307 -10.04 8.17 1.20
C CYS A 307 -8.85 8.46 0.29
N ARG A 308 -8.43 7.44 -0.45
CA ARG A 308 -7.43 7.55 -1.52
C ARG A 308 -8.07 7.38 -2.89
N SER A 309 -9.11 6.56 -3.01
CA SER A 309 -9.91 6.36 -4.24
C SER A 309 -11.37 6.05 -3.95
N ASP A 310 -12.20 5.92 -4.99
CA ASP A 310 -13.64 5.63 -4.83
C ASP A 310 -13.89 4.29 -4.13
N ALA A 311 -12.96 3.34 -4.27
CA ALA A 311 -13.03 2.05 -3.60
C ALA A 311 -13.06 2.17 -2.07
N ASP A 312 -12.45 3.22 -1.52
CA ASP A 312 -12.44 3.48 -0.07
C ASP A 312 -13.77 4.05 0.44
N CYS A 313 -14.67 4.45 -0.46
CA CYS A 313 -15.91 5.14 -0.13
C CYS A 313 -17.15 4.26 -0.20
N GLY A 314 -16.99 2.94 -0.33
CA GLY A 314 -18.10 1.98 -0.43
C GLY A 314 -18.94 2.12 -1.70
N ASP A 315 -20.03 1.36 -1.77
CA ASP A 315 -20.79 1.13 -3.01
C ASP A 315 -21.45 2.38 -3.61
N ASP A 316 -21.71 3.42 -2.82
CA ASP A 316 -22.40 4.64 -3.23
C ASP A 316 -21.55 5.91 -3.04
N GLY A 317 -20.26 5.73 -2.77
CA GLY A 317 -19.35 6.82 -2.48
C GLY A 317 -18.43 7.19 -3.63
N ALA A 318 -17.90 8.41 -3.53
CA ALA A 318 -16.84 8.91 -4.40
C ALA A 318 -15.80 9.64 -3.56
N CYS A 319 -14.52 9.43 -3.85
CA CYS A 319 -13.44 10.09 -3.14
C CYS A 319 -13.16 11.46 -3.76
N VAL A 320 -13.64 12.52 -3.13
CA VAL A 320 -13.60 13.88 -3.67
C VAL A 320 -12.52 14.73 -3.01
N GLN A 321 -12.04 15.74 -3.72
CA GLN A 321 -11.04 16.70 -3.27
C GLN A 321 -11.51 18.11 -3.63
N GLY A 322 -11.34 19.08 -2.74
CA GLY A 322 -11.61 20.49 -3.03
C GLY A 322 -10.58 21.13 -3.95
N GLN A 323 -10.86 22.37 -4.37
CA GLN A 323 -9.96 23.13 -5.24
C GLN A 323 -8.78 23.75 -4.47
N TYR A 324 -9.03 24.17 -3.23
CA TYR A 324 -8.08 24.90 -2.40
C TYR A 324 -7.58 24.08 -1.22
N THR A 325 -8.11 22.87 -1.06
CA THR A 325 -7.55 21.86 -0.18
C THR A 325 -7.01 20.71 -1.00
N THR A 326 -6.00 20.05 -0.44
CA THR A 326 -5.55 18.78 -0.99
C THR A 326 -6.24 17.60 -0.28
N GLU A 327 -6.98 17.85 0.81
CA GLU A 327 -7.74 16.84 1.54
C GLU A 327 -8.69 16.05 0.62
N LYS A 328 -8.62 14.73 0.73
CA LYS A 328 -9.55 13.80 0.10
C LYS A 328 -10.51 13.23 1.12
N SER A 329 -11.79 13.23 0.80
CA SER A 329 -12.84 12.67 1.65
C SER A 329 -13.95 12.03 0.84
N CYS A 330 -14.65 11.07 1.46
CA CYS A 330 -15.76 10.40 0.83
C CYS A 330 -16.99 11.30 0.78
N ALA A 331 -17.46 11.54 -0.44
CA ALA A 331 -18.79 12.03 -0.73
C ALA A 331 -19.74 10.84 -0.89
N LYS A 332 -21.03 11.04 -0.58
CA LYS A 332 -22.07 10.01 -0.65
C LYS A 332 -23.19 10.41 -1.58
N LYS A 333 -23.67 9.48 -2.40
CA LYS A 333 -24.83 9.74 -3.25
C LYS A 333 -26.06 10.04 -2.39
N SER A 334 -26.71 11.17 -2.67
CA SER A 334 -27.98 11.54 -2.05
C SER A 334 -29.09 10.61 -2.53
N ALA A 335 -29.99 10.22 -1.63
CA ALA A 335 -31.15 9.39 -1.97
C ALA A 335 -32.16 10.13 -2.85
N ILE A 336 -32.18 11.47 -2.77
CA ILE A 336 -33.00 12.35 -3.63
C ILE A 336 -32.12 13.30 -4.45
N PRO A 337 -32.54 13.68 -5.67
CA PRO A 337 -31.80 14.65 -6.48
C PRO A 337 -31.60 15.97 -5.74
N CYS A 338 -30.40 16.51 -5.82
CA CYS A 338 -30.04 17.70 -5.09
C CYS A 338 -30.50 18.94 -5.85
N LYS A 339 -31.20 19.83 -5.14
CA LYS A 339 -31.60 21.12 -5.70
C LYS A 339 -30.52 22.15 -5.42
N ALA A 340 -30.13 22.91 -6.45
CA ALA A 340 -29.23 24.05 -6.27
C ALA A 340 -29.84 25.06 -5.28
N GLY A 341 -29.04 25.55 -4.33
CA GLY A 341 -29.49 26.51 -3.30
C GLY A 341 -30.32 25.92 -2.15
N ALA A 342 -30.48 24.60 -2.10
CA ALA A 342 -31.14 23.89 -1.03
C ALA A 342 -30.52 24.13 0.36
N SER A 343 -31.37 24.35 1.35
CA SER A 343 -30.97 24.28 2.77
C SER A 343 -30.96 22.82 3.25
N PRO A 344 -30.06 22.45 4.18
CA PRO A 344 -30.01 21.10 4.75
C PRO A 344 -31.34 20.71 5.40
N GLY A 345 -31.83 19.51 5.07
CA GLY A 345 -32.99 18.88 5.72
C GLY A 345 -34.33 19.00 4.98
N THR A 346 -34.47 19.88 3.98
CA THR A 346 -35.74 20.03 3.22
C THR A 346 -35.65 19.61 1.76
N ASP A 347 -34.46 19.63 1.17
CA ASP A 347 -34.29 19.51 -0.30
C ASP A 347 -33.22 18.50 -0.75
N PHE A 348 -32.58 17.81 0.20
CA PHE A 348 -31.69 16.68 -0.03
C PHE A 348 -31.65 15.75 1.20
N GLU A 349 -31.35 14.47 0.99
CA GLU A 349 -31.19 13.48 2.06
C GLU A 349 -29.71 13.07 2.12
N CYS A 350 -28.96 13.80 2.95
CA CYS A 350 -27.56 13.49 3.22
C CYS A 350 -27.44 12.76 4.55
N PRO A 351 -26.63 11.68 4.61
CA PRO A 351 -26.22 11.10 5.88
C PRO A 351 -25.58 12.16 6.78
N ALA A 352 -25.65 11.95 8.10
CA ALA A 352 -24.81 12.72 9.01
C ALA A 352 -23.34 12.42 8.71
N ALA A 353 -22.47 13.44 8.79
CA ALA A 353 -21.04 13.23 8.67
C ALA A 353 -20.53 12.38 9.84
N ALA A 354 -19.69 11.38 9.55
CA ALA A 354 -19.09 10.55 10.58
C ALA A 354 -17.79 11.20 11.07
N GLY A 355 -17.69 11.43 12.39
CA GLY A 355 -16.44 11.74 13.08
C GLY A 355 -15.78 13.10 12.79
N ALA A 356 -16.10 13.77 11.68
CA ALA A 356 -15.49 15.04 11.29
C ALA A 356 -15.94 16.20 12.20
N PRO A 357 -15.03 17.12 12.58
CA PRO A 357 -15.34 18.25 13.46
C PRO A 357 -16.21 19.28 12.71
N LYS A 358 -17.53 19.05 12.72
CA LYS A 358 -18.59 19.94 12.23
C LYS A 358 -18.41 20.45 10.78
N PRO A 359 -18.18 19.57 9.78
CA PRO A 359 -18.28 20.01 8.40
C PRO A 359 -19.71 20.47 8.09
N ILE A 360 -19.83 21.51 7.27
CA ILE A 360 -21.14 21.89 6.72
C ILE A 360 -21.44 20.88 5.61
N VAL A 361 -22.31 19.91 5.87
CA VAL A 361 -22.72 18.95 4.84
C VAL A 361 -23.71 19.60 3.88
N ARG A 362 -23.44 19.52 2.58
CA ARG A 362 -24.35 19.96 1.52
C ARG A 362 -24.33 19.00 0.35
N CYS A 363 -25.35 19.12 -0.49
CA CYS A 363 -25.36 18.56 -1.82
C CYS A 363 -25.61 19.69 -2.83
N LEU A 364 -24.56 20.14 -3.50
CA LEU A 364 -24.58 21.40 -4.28
C LEU A 364 -24.66 21.20 -5.81
N GLY A 365 -25.15 20.05 -6.29
CA GLY A 365 -25.36 19.85 -7.71
C GLY A 365 -24.08 20.03 -8.53
N THR A 366 -24.06 20.99 -9.46
CA THR A 366 -22.94 21.28 -10.39
C THR A 366 -22.02 22.41 -9.95
N VAL A 367 -22.04 22.81 -8.67
CA VAL A 367 -21.19 23.92 -8.18
C VAL A 367 -19.71 23.54 -8.15
N PHE A 368 -19.41 22.27 -7.89
CA PHE A 368 -18.04 21.75 -7.81
C PHE A 368 -17.87 20.63 -8.83
N ASP A 369 -17.04 20.85 -9.86
CA ASP A 369 -16.76 19.85 -10.88
C ASP A 369 -16.07 18.59 -10.30
N GLN A 370 -15.44 18.72 -9.12
CA GLN A 370 -14.76 17.63 -8.44
C GLN A 370 -15.72 16.67 -7.73
N VAL A 371 -16.96 17.09 -7.49
CA VAL A 371 -17.99 16.32 -6.81
C VAL A 371 -19.04 15.85 -7.82
N PRO A 372 -19.33 14.54 -7.90
CA PRO A 372 -20.36 14.08 -8.81
C PRO A 372 -21.74 14.65 -8.50
N LEU A 373 -22.56 14.82 -9.54
CA LEU A 373 -23.92 15.32 -9.39
C LEU A 373 -24.73 14.46 -8.41
N ASN A 374 -25.46 15.12 -7.52
CA ASN A 374 -26.27 14.51 -6.46
C ASN A 374 -25.45 13.80 -5.36
N TYR A 375 -24.23 14.25 -5.07
CA TYR A 375 -23.45 13.75 -3.94
C TYR A 375 -23.36 14.75 -2.79
N CYS A 376 -23.67 14.25 -1.60
CA CYS A 376 -23.43 14.85 -0.31
C CYS A 376 -21.94 14.87 -0.01
N HIS A 377 -21.42 16.02 0.40
CA HIS A 377 -20.02 16.22 0.74
C HIS A 377 -19.89 17.23 1.87
N GLY A 378 -18.77 17.18 2.59
CA GLY A 378 -18.42 18.21 3.56
C GLY A 378 -17.92 19.47 2.88
N LEU A 379 -18.21 20.60 3.51
CA LEU A 379 -17.66 21.90 3.17
C LEU A 379 -16.96 22.50 4.40
N TYR A 380 -15.86 23.20 4.12
CA TYR A 380 -15.20 24.07 5.10
C TYR A 380 -15.30 25.53 4.64
N ALA A 381 -15.22 26.46 5.59
CA ALA A 381 -15.23 27.88 5.31
C ALA A 381 -13.86 28.33 4.76
N PHE A 382 -13.88 29.05 3.63
CA PHE A 382 -12.70 29.59 2.97
C PHE A 382 -12.95 31.06 2.62
N GLY A 383 -12.50 31.98 3.47
CA GLY A 383 -12.82 33.41 3.38
C GLY A 383 -14.32 33.66 3.42
N GLU A 384 -14.86 34.31 2.38
CA GLU A 384 -16.30 34.56 2.21
C GLU A 384 -17.02 33.43 1.45
N SER A 385 -16.31 32.39 1.03
CA SER A 385 -16.85 31.24 0.31
C SER A 385 -16.68 29.93 1.09
N ALA A 386 -17.03 28.82 0.45
CA ALA A 386 -16.81 27.48 0.97
C ALA A 386 -16.19 26.61 -0.12
N ASP A 387 -15.38 25.65 0.29
CA ASP A 387 -14.76 24.66 -0.60
C ASP A 387 -14.97 23.25 -0.02
N VAL A 388 -14.79 22.23 -0.85
CA VAL A 388 -15.00 20.82 -0.47
C VAL A 388 -13.93 20.41 0.54
N GLY A 389 -14.35 19.90 1.70
CA GLY A 389 -13.44 19.43 2.74
C GLY A 389 -14.18 19.12 4.04
N CYS A 390 -13.66 18.16 4.80
CA CYS A 390 -14.28 17.70 6.04
C CYS A 390 -13.39 17.93 7.26
N TRP A 391 -12.07 17.89 7.06
CA TRP A 391 -11.05 17.97 8.11
C TRP A 391 -10.14 19.20 7.94
N THR A 392 -10.24 19.89 6.81
CA THR A 392 -9.54 21.13 6.50
C THR A 392 -10.01 22.22 7.48
N PRO A 393 -9.08 22.92 8.17
CA PRO A 393 -9.45 24.02 9.05
C PRO A 393 -10.01 25.20 8.23
N ALA A 394 -10.90 25.99 8.84
CA ALA A 394 -11.36 27.24 8.24
C ALA A 394 -10.19 28.19 7.95
N ARG A 395 -10.24 28.86 6.80
CA ARG A 395 -9.20 29.79 6.33
C ARG A 395 -9.76 31.18 6.04
#